data_AF-A0A2S3XX62-F1
#
_entry.id   AF-A0A2S3XX62-F1
#
_cell.length_a   1.000
_cell.length_b   1.000
_cell.length_c   1.000
_cell.angle_alpha   90.00
_cell.angle_beta   90.00
_cell.angle_gamma   90.00
#
_symmetry.space_group_name_H-M   'P 1'
#
loop_
_entity.id
_entity.type
_entity.pdbx_description
1 polymer ?
#
loop_
_entity_poly.entity_id
_entity_poly.type
_entity_poly.pdbx_seq_one_letter_code
_entity_poly.pdbx_strand_id
1 'polypeptide(L)'
;MVCPGCGAARSGTAAGDGSWVAHETLAGRVSTLPRRRKALLVAGVVVAAGGLAAVVALLLAGGGSVGGGTSRTDAAGRAGALPDRTGGGPPTRIGPGEEAPATPPVQEPPSEGRFTEWAGPGCEAGEYREYGRFEKGEAGWYGVGSGGFTGGGCDGRFSAIPMSGSPTEDRGSTATWSWHLGDGFRECALTVFVPAAPEGRARDVAGDPTVYRVLSDPDDADSAYTGFAVRQTQHRGRPVEVGNYPVKGDTFAVLLIDRGRDWGAADRVGAHHAAAQMRASCR
;
A
#
# COMPACT_ATOMS: atom_id res chain seq x y z
N MET A 1 34.31 56.55 -4.52
CA MET A 1 33.58 57.13 -3.36
C MET A 1 33.83 56.22 -2.17
N VAL A 2 34.51 56.76 -1.17
CA VAL A 2 34.90 56.07 0.08
C VAL A 2 34.05 56.67 1.18
N CYS A 3 33.35 55.85 1.96
CA CYS A 3 32.80 56.27 3.25
C CYS A 3 33.75 55.83 4.37
N PRO A 4 34.35 56.78 5.12
CA PRO A 4 35.16 56.48 6.29
C PRO A 4 34.30 56.40 7.56
N GLY A 5 34.56 55.42 8.43
CA GLY A 5 34.48 55.65 9.87
C GLY A 5 33.14 55.48 10.59
N CYS A 6 32.46 54.33 10.46
CA CYS A 6 31.70 53.80 11.60
C CYS A 6 32.50 52.68 12.26
N GLY A 7 33.09 53.03 13.41
CA GLY A 7 34.00 52.22 14.19
C GLY A 7 33.35 51.03 14.90
N ALA A 8 34.24 50.16 15.34
CA ALA A 8 34.02 48.87 15.95
C ALA A 8 33.53 48.93 17.42
N ALA A 9 32.80 47.90 17.82
CA ALA A 9 32.99 47.24 19.10
C ALA A 9 32.92 45.71 18.88
N ARG A 10 34.07 45.06 19.06
CA ARG A 10 34.20 43.65 19.50
C ARG A 10 33.69 43.61 20.97
N SER A 11 33.30 42.53 21.63
CA SER A 11 33.61 41.11 21.58
C SER A 11 32.52 40.39 22.38
N GLY A 12 32.24 39.13 22.07
CA GLY A 12 31.37 38.30 22.90
C GLY A 12 31.15 36.90 22.33
N THR A 13 32.22 36.17 22.06
CA THR A 13 32.15 34.71 21.92
C THR A 13 31.84 34.08 23.28
N ALA A 14 30.75 33.34 23.36
CA ALA A 14 30.63 32.18 24.23
C ALA A 14 29.89 31.09 23.46
N ALA A 15 30.64 30.02 23.16
CA ALA A 15 30.11 28.75 22.72
C ALA A 15 29.23 28.13 23.82
N GLY A 16 28.22 27.38 23.41
CA GLY A 16 27.36 26.62 24.31
C GLY A 16 26.37 25.80 23.50
N ASP A 17 26.73 24.55 23.26
CA ASP A 17 25.88 23.51 22.70
C ASP A 17 24.52 23.44 23.40
N GLY A 18 23.44 23.39 22.62
CA GLY A 18 22.07 23.42 23.13
C GLY A 18 21.10 22.82 22.14
N SER A 19 21.17 21.49 22.00
CA SER A 19 20.08 20.58 21.66
C SER A 19 18.66 21.21 21.75
N TRP A 20 18.04 21.51 20.61
CA TRP A 20 16.60 21.80 20.55
C TRP A 20 15.82 20.48 20.59
N VAL A 21 15.81 19.84 21.76
CA VAL A 21 14.81 18.83 22.09
C VAL A 21 13.63 19.58 22.68
N ALA A 22 12.56 19.72 21.90
CA ALA A 22 11.27 20.12 22.41
C ALA A 22 10.72 18.99 23.29
N HIS A 23 11.00 19.04 24.58
CA HIS A 23 10.24 18.30 25.57
C HIS A 23 8.88 18.98 25.76
N GLU A 24 7.89 18.62 24.94
CA GLU A 24 6.49 18.89 25.29
C GLU A 24 6.11 17.98 26.47
N THR A 25 6.09 18.58 27.65
CA THR A 25 5.63 17.96 28.89
C THR A 25 4.15 17.59 28.78
N LEU A 26 3.85 16.33 29.13
CA LEU A 26 2.55 15.65 29.15
C LEU A 26 1.57 16.19 30.22
N ALA A 27 1.65 17.47 30.58
CA ALA A 27 0.83 18.10 31.62
C ALA A 27 -0.09 19.23 31.10
N GLY A 28 -0.12 19.49 29.79
CA GLY A 28 -0.83 20.63 29.21
C GLY A 28 -2.29 20.40 28.74
N ARG A 29 -2.82 19.17 28.74
CA ARG A 29 -4.15 18.89 28.15
C ARG A 29 -5.11 18.09 29.04
N VAL A 30 -5.12 18.37 30.34
CA VAL A 30 -6.15 17.84 31.27
C VAL A 30 -7.06 18.94 31.85
N SER A 31 -6.97 20.18 31.33
CA SER A 31 -7.69 21.33 31.89
C SER A 31 -8.98 21.76 31.17
N THR A 32 -9.53 20.98 30.23
CA THR A 32 -10.80 21.34 29.54
C THR A 32 -11.84 20.22 29.45
N LEU A 33 -11.82 19.25 30.37
CA LEU A 33 -12.86 18.22 30.45
C LEU A 33 -13.90 18.51 31.57
N PRO A 34 -15.22 18.53 31.26
CA PRO A 34 -16.27 18.78 32.24
C PRO A 34 -16.38 17.64 33.28
N ARG A 35 -16.66 18.04 34.54
CA ARG A 35 -16.56 17.24 35.78
C ARG A 35 -17.31 15.89 35.80
N ARG A 36 -18.22 15.60 34.88
CA ARG A 36 -19.04 14.37 34.89
C ARG A 36 -18.31 13.11 34.41
N ARG A 37 -17.17 13.21 33.73
CA ARG A 37 -16.42 12.03 33.23
C ARG A 37 -15.28 11.56 34.15
N LYS A 38 -14.96 12.29 35.23
CA LYS A 38 -13.97 11.85 36.23
C LYS A 38 -14.49 10.72 37.14
N ALA A 39 -15.81 10.53 37.25
CA ALA A 39 -16.42 9.51 38.10
C ALA A 39 -16.36 8.08 37.52
N LEU A 40 -16.18 7.93 36.20
CA LEU A 40 -16.18 6.60 35.56
C LEU A 40 -14.80 5.93 35.51
N LEU A 41 -13.72 6.64 35.82
CA LEU A 41 -12.36 6.09 35.82
C LEU A 41 -11.92 5.51 37.18
N VAL A 42 -12.70 5.70 38.25
CA VAL A 42 -12.40 5.11 39.57
C VAL A 42 -13.14 3.79 39.79
N ALA A 43 -14.15 3.45 38.98
CA ALA A 43 -14.91 2.21 39.10
C ALA A 43 -14.37 1.03 38.26
N GLY A 44 -13.43 1.26 37.33
CA GLY A 44 -12.91 0.23 36.41
C GLY A 44 -11.64 -0.50 36.87
N VAL A 45 -11.10 -0.19 38.05
CA VAL A 45 -9.80 -0.72 38.53
C VAL A 45 -9.96 -1.87 39.54
N VAL A 46 -11.19 -2.30 39.89
CA VAL A 46 -11.44 -3.31 40.95
C VAL A 46 -11.88 -4.70 40.44
N VAL A 47 -11.97 -4.95 39.12
CA VAL A 47 -12.47 -6.26 38.60
C VAL A 47 -11.43 -7.08 37.83
N ALA A 48 -10.17 -6.64 37.73
CA ALA A 48 -9.11 -7.38 37.03
C ALA A 48 -8.05 -7.99 37.99
N ALA A 49 -8.50 -8.64 39.07
CA ALA A 49 -7.64 -9.38 40.01
C ALA A 49 -8.24 -10.75 40.36
N GLY A 50 -8.59 -11.54 39.34
CA GLY A 50 -9.10 -12.90 39.53
C GLY A 50 -9.14 -13.67 38.21
N GLY A 51 -8.06 -14.36 37.87
CA GLY A 51 -8.04 -15.21 36.66
C GLY A 51 -6.65 -15.59 36.15
N LEU A 52 -5.73 -15.99 37.04
CA LEU A 52 -4.42 -16.53 36.67
C LEU A 52 -4.18 -17.84 37.44
N ALA A 53 -4.88 -18.90 37.04
CA ALA A 53 -4.64 -20.26 37.50
C ALA A 53 -5.33 -21.31 36.60
N ALA A 54 -4.78 -21.57 35.41
CA ALA A 54 -4.84 -22.85 34.69
C ALA A 54 -4.11 -22.69 33.35
N VAL A 55 -3.50 -23.78 32.85
CA VAL A 55 -2.71 -23.89 31.60
C VAL A 55 -1.20 -23.62 31.75
N VAL A 56 -0.55 -24.30 32.72
CA VAL A 56 0.89 -24.63 32.65
C VAL A 56 1.10 -26.11 33.03
N ALA A 57 0.40 -27.03 32.37
CA ALA A 57 0.55 -28.47 32.65
C ALA A 57 0.38 -29.39 31.42
N LEU A 58 0.73 -28.95 30.21
CA LEU A 58 0.59 -29.82 29.02
C LEU A 58 1.70 -29.72 27.96
N LEU A 59 2.91 -29.27 28.32
CA LEU A 59 4.06 -29.28 27.39
C LEU A 59 5.24 -30.14 27.85
N LEU A 60 4.97 -31.19 28.63
CA LEU A 60 5.95 -32.24 28.93
C LEU A 60 5.48 -33.58 28.33
N ALA A 61 5.55 -33.71 27.01
CA ALA A 61 5.62 -35.02 26.32
C ALA A 61 5.99 -34.85 24.84
N GLY A 62 7.10 -35.48 24.43
CA GLY A 62 7.44 -35.81 23.04
C GLY A 62 8.16 -34.69 22.26
N GLY A 63 9.48 -34.68 22.06
CA GLY A 63 10.43 -35.78 22.11
C GLY A 63 10.55 -36.51 20.76
N GLY A 64 11.18 -35.86 19.78
CA GLY A 64 12.06 -36.43 18.74
C GLY A 64 11.56 -37.52 17.78
N SER A 65 11.78 -37.30 16.48
CA SER A 65 12.41 -38.31 15.60
C SER A 65 12.96 -37.73 14.30
N VAL A 66 14.12 -38.26 13.97
CA VAL A 66 15.02 -38.07 12.83
C VAL A 66 14.56 -38.89 11.61
N GLY A 67 14.92 -38.41 10.42
CA GLY A 67 14.94 -39.17 9.16
C GLY A 67 15.10 -38.18 8.00
N GLY A 68 16.21 -38.08 7.24
CA GLY A 68 17.12 -39.13 6.82
C GLY A 68 16.65 -39.68 5.48
N GLY A 69 17.13 -39.12 4.35
CA GLY A 69 16.73 -39.60 3.03
C GLY A 69 17.29 -38.79 1.86
N THR A 70 18.58 -38.97 1.56
CA THR A 70 19.20 -38.60 0.29
C THR A 70 18.81 -39.61 -0.81
N SER A 71 18.45 -39.15 -2.01
CA SER A 71 18.59 -39.92 -3.27
C SER A 71 18.55 -38.94 -4.46
N ARG A 72 19.72 -38.68 -5.05
CA ARG A 72 20.21 -39.20 -6.36
C ARG A 72 19.69 -38.44 -7.58
N THR A 73 20.61 -37.68 -8.14
CA THR A 73 20.72 -37.34 -9.56
C THR A 73 21.00 -38.60 -10.39
N ASP A 74 20.34 -38.73 -11.54
CA ASP A 74 20.93 -38.99 -12.87
C ASP A 74 19.87 -39.58 -13.81
N ALA A 75 19.65 -38.93 -14.96
CA ALA A 75 19.65 -39.59 -16.27
C ALA A 75 19.42 -38.55 -17.39
N ALA A 76 20.40 -38.50 -18.29
CA ALA A 76 20.42 -37.77 -19.54
C ALA A 76 19.60 -38.46 -20.64
N GLY A 77 19.24 -37.73 -21.71
CA GLY A 77 19.03 -38.35 -23.02
C GLY A 77 18.09 -37.71 -24.04
N ARG A 78 18.62 -36.75 -24.82
CA ARG A 78 18.68 -36.76 -26.32
C ARG A 78 17.40 -36.62 -27.18
N ALA A 79 17.35 -35.51 -27.94
CA ALA A 79 17.05 -35.36 -29.39
C ALA A 79 17.02 -33.83 -29.69
N GLY A 80 17.76 -33.17 -30.60
CA GLY A 80 18.31 -33.51 -31.92
C GLY A 80 17.17 -33.65 -32.94
N ALA A 81 17.01 -32.92 -34.04
CA ALA A 81 17.70 -31.79 -34.68
C ALA A 81 16.73 -31.19 -35.73
N LEU A 82 17.05 -29.99 -36.22
CA LEU A 82 16.37 -29.25 -37.30
C LEU A 82 16.35 -30.03 -38.64
N PRO A 83 15.52 -29.59 -39.60
CA PRO A 83 16.12 -29.21 -40.87
C PRO A 83 15.67 -27.86 -41.43
N ASP A 84 16.66 -27.30 -42.11
CA ASP A 84 16.75 -26.12 -42.95
C ASP A 84 15.89 -26.24 -44.23
N ARG A 85 15.29 -25.11 -44.67
CA ARG A 85 14.85 -24.93 -46.06
C ARG A 85 15.06 -23.48 -46.49
N THR A 86 16.07 -23.36 -47.34
CA THR A 86 16.46 -22.21 -48.16
C THR A 86 15.41 -21.91 -49.23
N GLY A 87 15.13 -20.63 -49.48
CA GLY A 87 14.35 -20.15 -50.62
C GLY A 87 14.46 -18.64 -50.76
N GLY A 88 15.35 -18.17 -51.63
CA GLY A 88 15.62 -16.76 -51.88
C GLY A 88 14.63 -16.10 -52.85
N GLY A 89 14.41 -14.80 -52.65
CA GLY A 89 13.76 -13.87 -53.58
C GLY A 89 14.41 -12.46 -53.46
N PRO A 90 14.59 -11.70 -54.56
CA PRO A 90 15.42 -10.49 -54.66
C PRO A 90 14.72 -9.18 -54.19
N PRO A 91 15.41 -8.01 -54.13
CA PRO A 91 15.25 -7.01 -53.06
C PRO A 91 14.15 -5.96 -53.28
N THR A 92 13.71 -5.38 -52.16
CA THR A 92 12.74 -4.31 -52.01
C THR A 92 13.22 -2.98 -52.63
N ARG A 93 12.38 -2.38 -53.47
CA ARG A 93 12.51 -0.99 -53.96
C ARG A 93 12.12 -0.03 -52.82
N ILE A 94 13.03 0.85 -52.43
CA ILE A 94 12.75 2.01 -51.56
C ILE A 94 11.97 3.03 -52.38
N GLY A 95 10.75 3.34 -51.94
CA GLY A 95 9.98 4.51 -52.37
C GLY A 95 9.52 5.27 -51.12
N PRO A 96 9.45 6.62 -51.15
CA PRO A 96 8.99 7.40 -50.01
C PRO A 96 7.46 7.27 -49.94
N GLY A 97 6.96 6.59 -48.92
CA GLY A 97 5.53 6.41 -48.66
C GLY A 97 5.10 7.29 -47.50
N GLU A 98 4.22 8.22 -47.82
CA GLU A 98 3.46 9.13 -46.97
C GLU A 98 3.05 8.52 -45.61
N GLU A 99 3.28 9.27 -44.53
CA GLU A 99 2.91 8.93 -43.15
C GLU A 99 1.39 8.96 -43.00
N ALA A 100 0.77 7.78 -42.99
CA ALA A 100 -0.65 7.64 -42.66
C ALA A 100 -0.87 7.86 -41.14
N PRO A 101 -1.95 8.54 -40.71
CA PRO A 101 -2.18 8.82 -39.31
C PRO A 101 -2.32 7.53 -38.48
N ALA A 102 -1.60 7.46 -37.35
CA ALA A 102 -1.72 6.34 -36.42
C ALA A 102 -3.16 6.20 -35.93
N THR A 103 -3.75 5.03 -36.18
CA THR A 103 -5.07 4.66 -35.65
C THR A 103 -4.94 4.46 -34.14
N PRO A 104 -5.83 5.01 -33.30
CA PRO A 104 -5.82 4.74 -31.87
C PRO A 104 -6.03 3.24 -31.59
N PRO A 105 -5.40 2.67 -30.55
CA PRO A 105 -5.57 1.27 -30.23
C PRO A 105 -7.03 1.00 -29.86
N VAL A 106 -7.65 0.07 -30.59
CA VAL A 106 -8.97 -0.47 -30.27
C VAL A 106 -8.81 -1.32 -29.01
N GLN A 107 -9.48 -0.93 -27.92
CA GLN A 107 -9.65 -1.80 -26.75
C GLN A 107 -10.44 -3.04 -27.21
N GLU A 108 -9.81 -4.21 -27.11
CA GLU A 108 -10.47 -5.48 -27.38
C GLU A 108 -11.55 -5.69 -26.31
N PRO A 109 -12.82 -5.96 -26.71
CA PRO A 109 -13.87 -6.20 -25.73
C PRO A 109 -13.50 -7.43 -24.88
N PRO A 110 -13.83 -7.43 -23.58
CA PRO A 110 -13.55 -8.58 -22.72
C PRO A 110 -14.13 -9.84 -23.35
N SER A 111 -13.30 -10.88 -23.52
CA SER A 111 -13.77 -12.19 -23.97
C SER A 111 -14.96 -12.60 -23.11
N GLU A 112 -16.10 -12.93 -23.72
CA GLU A 112 -17.35 -13.22 -23.02
C GLU A 112 -17.09 -14.10 -21.78
N GLY A 113 -17.36 -13.56 -20.58
CA GLY A 113 -17.20 -14.25 -19.31
C GLY A 113 -15.84 -14.11 -18.60
N ARG A 114 -14.94 -13.21 -19.03
CA ARG A 114 -13.73 -12.85 -18.26
C ARG A 114 -13.49 -11.35 -18.25
N PHE A 115 -13.22 -10.82 -17.05
CA PHE A 115 -12.81 -9.43 -16.84
C PHE A 115 -11.41 -9.44 -16.21
N THR A 116 -10.50 -8.58 -16.66
CA THR A 116 -9.21 -8.38 -15.99
C THR A 116 -8.71 -6.96 -16.22
N GLU A 117 -8.54 -6.21 -15.14
CA GLU A 117 -8.19 -4.79 -15.25
C GLU A 117 -7.38 -4.32 -14.04
N TRP A 118 -6.46 -3.38 -14.27
CA TRP A 118 -5.76 -2.65 -13.23
C TRP A 118 -6.45 -1.30 -12.99
N ALA A 119 -6.62 -0.93 -11.72
CA ALA A 119 -7.10 0.38 -11.30
C ALA A 119 -6.17 0.98 -10.24
N GLY A 120 -6.18 2.30 -10.11
CA GLY A 120 -5.41 3.02 -9.09
C GLY A 120 -4.83 4.32 -9.63
N PRO A 121 -3.98 5.00 -8.84
CA PRO A 121 -3.31 6.22 -9.28
C PRO A 121 -2.59 6.00 -10.61
N GLY A 122 -2.90 6.84 -11.60
CA GLY A 122 -2.19 6.80 -12.89
C GLY A 122 -2.58 5.67 -13.83
N CYS A 123 -3.62 4.90 -13.52
CA CYS A 123 -4.25 3.99 -14.48
C CYS A 123 -5.28 4.72 -15.34
N GLU A 124 -5.37 4.34 -16.61
CA GLU A 124 -6.39 4.81 -17.57
C GLU A 124 -7.76 4.15 -17.37
N ALA A 125 -7.77 2.97 -16.74
CA ALA A 125 -8.95 2.15 -16.52
C ALA A 125 -9.25 1.99 -15.01
N GLY A 126 -10.48 1.58 -14.73
CA GLY A 126 -11.05 1.54 -13.40
C GLY A 126 -11.16 2.92 -12.75
N GLU A 127 -11.68 2.94 -11.54
CA GLU A 127 -11.84 4.16 -10.78
C GLU A 127 -10.98 4.14 -9.52
N TYR A 128 -10.44 5.30 -9.17
CA TYR A 128 -9.68 5.52 -7.95
C TYR A 128 -10.14 6.84 -7.31
N ARG A 129 -10.61 6.77 -6.05
CA ARG A 129 -11.10 7.94 -5.30
C ARG A 129 -10.37 8.06 -3.97
N GLU A 130 -10.01 9.27 -3.59
CA GLU A 130 -9.43 9.59 -2.28
C GLU A 130 -10.42 10.42 -1.46
N TYR A 131 -10.58 10.07 -0.18
CA TYR A 131 -11.39 10.85 0.77
C TYR A 131 -10.56 11.22 2.00
N GLY A 132 -10.88 12.37 2.59
CA GLY A 132 -10.14 12.89 3.75
C GLY A 132 -8.74 13.39 3.40
N ARG A 133 -8.45 13.67 2.12
CA ARG A 133 -7.16 14.18 1.66
C ARG A 133 -6.86 15.54 2.29
N PHE A 134 -5.67 15.69 2.87
CA PHE A 134 -5.14 16.96 3.35
C PHE A 134 -3.64 17.03 3.09
N GLU A 135 -3.14 18.23 2.80
CA GLU A 135 -1.72 18.44 2.49
C GLU A 135 -1.03 19.12 3.68
N LYS A 136 0.02 18.49 4.20
CA LYS A 136 0.83 19.01 5.32
C LYS A 136 2.29 18.55 5.19
N GLY A 137 2.85 18.76 4.00
CA GLY A 137 4.14 18.19 3.64
C GLY A 137 4.12 16.68 3.86
N GLU A 138 5.15 16.17 4.53
CA GLU A 138 5.30 14.74 4.80
C GLU A 138 4.34 14.21 5.88
N ALA A 139 3.64 15.07 6.63
CA ALA A 139 2.67 14.64 7.63
C ALA A 139 1.25 14.45 7.06
N GLY A 140 1.02 14.86 5.81
CA GLY A 140 -0.26 14.70 5.12
C GLY A 140 -0.17 13.71 3.97
N TRP A 141 -1.13 13.81 3.08
CA TRP A 141 -1.15 13.09 1.82
C TRP A 141 -0.16 13.69 0.82
N TYR A 142 0.48 12.85 0.02
CA TYR A 142 1.27 13.28 -1.12
C TYR A 142 1.35 12.18 -2.18
N GLY A 143 1.60 12.57 -3.43
CA GLY A 143 1.86 11.64 -4.52
C GLY A 143 3.35 11.31 -4.61
N VAL A 144 3.65 10.07 -4.96
CA VAL A 144 5.01 9.60 -5.28
C VAL A 144 5.01 9.18 -6.74
N GLY A 145 5.89 9.79 -7.54
CA GLY A 145 5.83 9.71 -9.00
C GLY A 145 6.28 8.39 -9.63
N SER A 146 6.78 7.43 -8.85
CA SER A 146 7.23 6.13 -9.35
C SER A 146 7.30 5.09 -8.24
N GLY A 147 7.47 3.82 -8.61
CA GLY A 147 7.61 2.70 -7.70
C GLY A 147 6.41 1.76 -7.69
N GLY A 148 5.25 2.22 -8.18
CA GLY A 148 4.06 1.41 -8.43
C GLY A 148 4.17 0.52 -9.67
N PHE A 149 3.07 -0.14 -9.99
CA PHE A 149 2.94 -1.01 -11.16
C PHE A 149 2.91 -0.19 -12.44
N THR A 150 3.69 -0.61 -13.44
CA THR A 150 3.70 -0.03 -14.78
C THR A 150 3.16 -1.04 -15.79
N GLY A 151 2.36 -0.57 -16.75
CA GLY A 151 1.67 -1.40 -17.73
C GLY A 151 0.17 -1.50 -17.47
N GLY A 152 -0.56 -2.15 -18.38
CA GLY A 152 -2.03 -2.23 -18.28
C GLY A 152 -2.72 -0.86 -18.23
N GLY A 153 -2.12 0.17 -18.83
CA GLY A 153 -2.60 1.56 -18.76
C GLY A 153 -2.15 2.34 -17.52
N CYS A 154 -1.28 1.79 -16.67
CA CYS A 154 -0.80 2.45 -15.44
C CYS A 154 0.63 3.01 -15.56
N ASP A 155 0.86 4.22 -15.03
CA ASP A 155 2.14 4.95 -15.09
C ASP A 155 3.10 4.66 -13.90
N GLY A 156 2.65 3.92 -12.89
CA GLY A 156 3.47 3.55 -11.72
C GLY A 156 3.57 4.60 -10.62
N ARG A 157 2.82 5.70 -10.67
CA ARG A 157 2.70 6.61 -9.52
C ARG A 157 1.84 5.98 -8.41
N PHE A 158 1.97 6.47 -7.18
CA PHE A 158 1.12 6.02 -6.07
C PHE A 158 0.88 7.16 -5.07
N SER A 159 -0.08 6.97 -4.18
CA SER A 159 -0.39 7.93 -3.10
C SER A 159 0.15 7.42 -1.77
N ALA A 160 0.88 8.28 -1.07
CA ALA A 160 1.25 8.07 0.32
C ALA A 160 0.15 8.65 1.23
N ILE A 161 -0.48 7.78 2.00
CA ILE A 161 -1.65 8.08 2.85
C ILE A 161 -1.19 8.11 4.31
N PRO A 162 -1.38 9.23 5.04
CA PRO A 162 -0.99 9.31 6.43
C PRO A 162 -1.77 8.27 7.25
N MET A 163 -1.10 7.61 8.18
CA MET A 163 -1.79 6.70 9.09
C MET A 163 -2.53 7.49 10.18
N SER A 164 -3.51 6.85 10.81
CA SER A 164 -4.30 7.43 11.90
C SER A 164 -3.50 7.69 13.19
N GLY A 165 -2.29 7.13 13.28
CA GLY A 165 -1.48 7.10 14.50
C GLY A 165 -2.00 6.16 15.58
N SER A 166 -2.98 5.32 15.25
CA SER A 166 -3.59 4.33 16.13
C SER A 166 -3.64 2.94 15.47
N PRO A 167 -3.28 1.87 16.19
CA PRO A 167 -3.44 0.51 15.66
C PRO A 167 -4.91 0.07 15.54
N THR A 168 -5.84 0.78 16.18
CA THR A 168 -7.23 0.32 16.36
C THR A 168 -8.27 1.35 15.92
N GLU A 169 -7.87 2.58 15.61
CA GLU A 169 -8.78 3.66 15.25
C GLU A 169 -8.48 4.17 13.84
N ASP A 170 -9.54 4.58 13.15
CA ASP A 170 -9.49 5.20 11.84
C ASP A 170 -9.67 6.72 12.04
N ARG A 171 -9.13 7.54 11.14
CA ARG A 171 -9.27 9.02 11.18
C ARG A 171 -9.86 9.62 9.91
N GLY A 172 -10.40 8.76 9.04
CA GLY A 172 -11.22 9.17 7.90
C GLY A 172 -10.43 9.45 6.63
N SER A 173 -9.12 9.21 6.60
CA SER A 173 -8.37 9.15 5.34
C SER A 173 -8.60 7.79 4.67
N THR A 174 -9.09 7.78 3.43
CA THR A 174 -9.36 6.54 2.68
C THR A 174 -9.04 6.65 1.20
N ALA A 175 -8.78 5.49 0.59
CA ALA A 175 -8.64 5.35 -0.85
C ALA A 175 -9.48 4.17 -1.35
N THR A 176 -10.30 4.40 -2.38
CA THR A 176 -11.21 3.41 -2.94
C THR A 176 -10.81 3.09 -4.37
N TRP A 177 -10.71 1.80 -4.70
CA TRP A 177 -10.64 1.28 -6.07
C TRP A 177 -11.99 0.68 -6.44
N SER A 178 -12.48 0.95 -7.64
CA SER A 178 -13.69 0.30 -8.15
C SER A 178 -13.60 -0.07 -9.63
N TRP A 179 -14.27 -1.16 -9.98
CA TRP A 179 -14.41 -1.67 -11.34
C TRP A 179 -15.88 -1.91 -11.65
N HIS A 180 -16.35 -1.36 -12.77
CA HIS A 180 -17.69 -1.60 -13.30
C HIS A 180 -17.65 -2.86 -14.16
N LEU A 181 -18.22 -3.95 -13.64
CA LEU A 181 -18.19 -5.27 -14.26
C LEU A 181 -19.40 -5.50 -15.18
N GLY A 182 -20.53 -4.85 -14.89
CA GLY A 182 -21.82 -5.22 -15.46
C GLY A 182 -22.36 -6.53 -14.89
N ASP A 183 -23.21 -7.22 -15.64
CA ASP A 183 -23.88 -8.44 -15.18
C ASP A 183 -23.08 -9.72 -15.46
N GLY A 184 -23.30 -10.74 -14.64
CA GLY A 184 -22.87 -12.12 -14.92
C GLY A 184 -21.57 -12.56 -14.24
N PHE A 185 -20.83 -11.65 -13.60
CA PHE A 185 -19.66 -11.99 -12.79
C PHE A 185 -20.07 -12.40 -11.37
N ARG A 186 -19.43 -13.44 -10.84
CA ARG A 186 -19.73 -13.99 -9.52
C ARG A 186 -18.58 -13.81 -8.53
N GLU A 187 -17.35 -13.76 -9.02
CA GLU A 187 -16.16 -13.72 -8.18
C GLU A 187 -15.02 -12.99 -8.86
N CYS A 188 -14.26 -12.23 -8.08
CA CYS A 188 -13.03 -11.56 -8.52
C CYS A 188 -11.84 -12.03 -7.68
N ALA A 189 -10.78 -12.46 -8.37
CA ALA A 189 -9.45 -12.60 -7.79
C ALA A 189 -8.78 -11.22 -7.70
N LEU A 190 -8.29 -10.85 -6.52
CA LEU A 190 -7.70 -9.54 -6.27
C LEU A 190 -6.18 -9.65 -6.08
N THR A 191 -5.46 -8.76 -6.74
CA THR A 191 -4.01 -8.56 -6.56
C THR A 191 -3.74 -7.11 -6.17
N VAL A 192 -2.99 -6.89 -5.10
CA VAL A 192 -2.53 -5.55 -4.68
C VAL A 192 -1.08 -5.39 -5.09
N PHE A 193 -0.74 -4.34 -5.84
CA PHE A 193 0.66 -3.98 -6.04
C PHE A 193 1.15 -3.13 -4.89
N VAL A 194 2.20 -3.56 -4.20
CA VAL A 194 2.84 -2.77 -3.15
C VAL A 194 4.04 -2.06 -3.77
N PRO A 195 4.09 -0.72 -3.81
CA PRO A 195 5.17 0.00 -4.47
C PRO A 195 6.55 -0.30 -3.91
N ALA A 196 7.56 -0.19 -4.77
CA ALA A 196 8.91 0.05 -4.31
C ALA A 196 8.94 1.43 -3.63
N ALA A 197 9.58 1.51 -2.46
CA ALA A 197 9.86 2.80 -1.85
C ALA A 197 11.07 3.43 -2.55
N PRO A 198 11.04 4.75 -2.86
CA PRO A 198 12.24 5.45 -3.26
C PRO A 198 13.36 5.31 -2.21
N GLU A 199 14.61 5.50 -2.62
CA GLU A 199 15.74 5.41 -1.69
C GLU A 199 15.58 6.40 -0.52
N GLY A 200 15.80 5.94 0.70
CA GLY A 200 15.59 6.74 1.91
C GLY A 200 14.13 7.06 2.24
N ARG A 201 13.16 6.53 1.48
CA ARG A 201 11.72 6.83 1.60
C ARG A 201 10.88 5.61 1.99
N ALA A 202 11.45 4.68 2.75
CA ALA A 202 10.76 3.47 3.20
C ALA A 202 9.44 3.74 3.97
N ARG A 203 9.33 4.93 4.58
CA ARG A 203 8.12 5.40 5.27
C ARG A 203 6.92 5.62 4.35
N ASP A 204 7.14 5.91 3.07
CA ASP A 204 6.07 6.15 2.08
C ASP A 204 5.28 4.86 1.79
N VAL A 205 5.88 3.71 2.11
CA VAL A 205 5.33 2.36 1.92
C VAL A 205 5.56 1.56 3.20
N ALA A 206 4.96 2.00 4.32
CA ALA A 206 5.25 1.49 5.66
C ALA A 206 4.07 0.85 6.39
N GLY A 207 2.94 0.64 5.70
CA GLY A 207 1.80 -0.08 6.24
C GLY A 207 2.17 -1.45 6.81
N ASP A 208 1.89 -1.67 8.09
CA ASP A 208 2.20 -2.92 8.79
C ASP A 208 1.17 -3.21 9.91
N PRO A 209 -0.02 -3.70 9.54
CA PRO A 209 -0.49 -3.85 8.15
C PRO A 209 -1.20 -2.59 7.62
N THR A 210 -1.36 -2.51 6.31
CA THR A 210 -2.42 -1.72 5.67
C THR A 210 -3.70 -2.54 5.64
N VAL A 211 -4.82 -1.95 6.05
CA VAL A 211 -6.10 -2.62 6.15
C VAL A 211 -7.00 -2.21 4.99
N TYR A 212 -7.60 -3.22 4.36
CA TYR A 212 -8.53 -3.08 3.25
C TYR A 212 -9.88 -3.69 3.60
N ARG A 213 -10.95 -3.11 3.06
CA ARG A 213 -12.33 -3.62 3.13
C ARG A 213 -12.83 -3.82 1.71
N VAL A 214 -13.55 -4.91 1.46
CA VAL A 214 -14.21 -5.14 0.18
C VAL A 214 -15.66 -4.71 0.31
N LEU A 215 -16.09 -3.85 -0.60
CA LEU A 215 -17.36 -3.13 -0.55
C LEU A 215 -18.34 -3.69 -1.58
N SER A 216 -19.64 -3.65 -1.28
CA SER A 216 -20.68 -3.88 -2.29
C SER A 216 -21.10 -2.59 -3.02
N ASP A 217 -20.81 -1.43 -2.43
CA ASP A 217 -21.05 -0.11 -3.01
C ASP A 217 -19.78 0.75 -2.79
N PRO A 218 -19.13 1.25 -3.87
CA PRO A 218 -17.91 2.06 -3.75
C PRO A 218 -18.11 3.40 -3.02
N ASP A 219 -19.34 3.92 -2.96
CA ASP A 219 -19.67 5.22 -2.38
C ASP A 219 -20.16 5.11 -0.92
N ASP A 220 -20.32 3.88 -0.41
CA ASP A 220 -20.70 3.60 0.98
C ASP A 220 -19.66 2.72 1.68
N ALA A 221 -18.88 3.34 2.58
CA ALA A 221 -17.87 2.65 3.37
C ALA A 221 -18.44 1.61 4.37
N ASP A 222 -19.72 1.74 4.73
CA ASP A 222 -20.42 0.80 5.61
C ASP A 222 -20.96 -0.42 4.85
N SER A 223 -20.93 -0.39 3.50
CA SER A 223 -21.26 -1.53 2.63
C SER A 223 -20.19 -2.65 2.64
N ALA A 224 -19.14 -2.49 3.45
CA ALA A 224 -18.08 -3.46 3.62
C ALA A 224 -18.64 -4.81 4.07
N TYR A 225 -18.37 -5.88 3.31
CA TYR A 225 -18.84 -7.23 3.64
C TYR A 225 -17.72 -8.18 4.05
N THR A 226 -16.46 -7.80 3.81
CA THR A 226 -15.27 -8.52 4.28
C THR A 226 -14.06 -7.60 4.23
N GLY A 227 -12.90 -8.07 4.67
CA GLY A 227 -11.65 -7.31 4.62
C GLY A 227 -10.41 -8.19 4.63
N PHE A 228 -9.29 -7.58 4.31
CA PHE A 228 -7.96 -8.22 4.32
C PHE A 228 -6.90 -7.19 4.71
N ALA A 229 -5.67 -7.65 4.92
CA ALA A 229 -4.58 -6.80 5.34
C ALA A 229 -3.28 -7.18 4.64
N VAL A 230 -2.47 -6.18 4.28
CA VAL A 230 -1.17 -6.38 3.59
C VAL A 230 -0.06 -5.76 4.41
N ARG A 231 1.04 -6.50 4.62
CA ARG A 231 2.26 -5.98 5.25
C ARG A 231 3.15 -5.32 4.20
N GLN A 232 2.88 -4.07 3.85
CA GLN A 232 3.58 -3.38 2.78
C GLN A 232 5.10 -3.35 2.99
N THR A 233 5.53 -3.23 4.25
CA THR A 233 6.95 -3.28 4.64
C THR A 233 7.68 -4.53 4.15
N GLN A 234 6.97 -5.65 4.01
CA GLN A 234 7.53 -6.92 3.56
C GLN A 234 7.39 -7.14 2.05
N HIS A 235 6.47 -6.42 1.40
CA HIS A 235 6.07 -6.69 0.02
C HIS A 235 6.42 -5.57 -0.98
N ARG A 236 7.30 -4.64 -0.63
CA ARG A 236 7.68 -3.53 -1.53
C ARG A 236 8.17 -4.01 -2.90
N GLY A 237 7.67 -3.38 -3.96
CA GLY A 237 8.03 -3.61 -5.36
C GLY A 237 7.42 -4.87 -5.97
N ARG A 238 6.43 -5.51 -5.34
CA ARG A 238 5.83 -6.76 -5.86
C ARG A 238 4.31 -6.78 -5.77
N PRO A 239 3.64 -7.52 -6.68
CA PRO A 239 2.24 -7.86 -6.55
C PRO A 239 2.03 -8.84 -5.39
N VAL A 240 0.87 -8.72 -4.72
CA VAL A 240 0.42 -9.58 -3.63
C VAL A 240 -0.98 -10.08 -3.96
N GLU A 241 -1.14 -11.38 -4.12
CA GLU A 241 -2.47 -11.99 -4.25
C GLU A 241 -3.13 -12.03 -2.87
N VAL A 242 -4.33 -11.46 -2.76
CA VAL A 242 -5.01 -11.29 -1.46
C VAL A 242 -6.28 -12.13 -1.31
N GLY A 243 -6.72 -12.77 -2.39
CA GLY A 243 -7.79 -13.77 -2.35
C GLY A 243 -8.80 -13.64 -3.49
N ASN A 244 -9.88 -14.40 -3.37
CA ASN A 244 -11.04 -14.35 -4.24
C ASN A 244 -12.25 -13.87 -3.44
N TYR A 245 -13.04 -12.97 -4.02
CA TYR A 245 -14.16 -12.33 -3.33
C TYR A 245 -15.42 -12.37 -4.19
N PRO A 246 -16.59 -12.61 -3.58
CA PRO A 246 -17.85 -12.63 -4.31
C PRO A 246 -18.22 -11.24 -4.82
N VAL A 247 -18.70 -11.17 -6.05
CA VAL A 247 -19.31 -9.94 -6.61
C VAL A 247 -20.74 -9.83 -6.07
N LYS A 248 -21.12 -8.64 -5.57
CA LYS A 248 -22.43 -8.39 -4.92
C LYS A 248 -23.34 -7.41 -5.67
N GLY A 249 -22.97 -7.05 -6.89
CA GLY A 249 -23.68 -6.10 -7.76
C GLY A 249 -23.03 -6.05 -9.13
N ASP A 250 -23.19 -4.94 -9.85
CA ASP A 250 -22.51 -4.67 -11.11
C ASP A 250 -21.09 -4.09 -10.92
N THR A 251 -20.74 -3.76 -9.68
CA THR A 251 -19.48 -3.12 -9.30
C THR A 251 -18.74 -3.97 -8.29
N PHE A 252 -17.41 -4.02 -8.42
CA PHE A 252 -16.53 -4.57 -7.40
C PHE A 252 -15.64 -3.45 -6.86
N ALA A 253 -15.53 -3.33 -5.53
CA ALA A 253 -14.84 -2.21 -4.91
C ALA A 253 -14.04 -2.60 -3.67
N VAL A 254 -12.94 -1.89 -3.45
CA VAL A 254 -12.01 -2.11 -2.34
C VAL A 254 -11.66 -0.76 -1.72
N LEU A 255 -11.70 -0.67 -0.40
CA LEU A 255 -11.40 0.52 0.39
C LEU A 255 -10.19 0.28 1.28
N LEU A 256 -9.15 1.09 1.14
CA LEU A 256 -8.08 1.23 2.14
C LEU A 256 -8.52 2.23 3.21
N ILE A 257 -8.31 1.88 4.48
CA ILE A 257 -8.49 2.78 5.63
C ILE A 257 -7.15 3.16 6.26
N ASP A 258 -7.08 4.34 6.87
CA ASP A 258 -5.85 4.92 7.44
C ASP A 258 -5.35 4.28 8.74
N ARG A 259 -6.05 3.27 9.30
CA ARG A 259 -5.65 2.59 10.54
C ARG A 259 -4.18 2.17 10.52
N GLY A 260 -3.39 2.62 11.49
CA GLY A 260 -1.98 2.27 11.60
C GLY A 260 -1.22 3.19 12.55
N ARG A 261 -0.05 2.73 13.02
CA ARG A 261 0.84 3.54 13.86
C ARG A 261 1.93 4.20 13.00
N ASP A 262 2.07 5.50 13.14
CA ASP A 262 3.09 6.34 12.49
C ASP A 262 4.00 7.07 13.51
N TRP A 263 4.09 6.56 14.74
CA TRP A 263 4.95 7.12 15.79
C TRP A 263 5.39 6.04 16.79
N GLY A 264 6.28 6.44 17.71
CA GLY A 264 6.75 5.62 18.83
C GLY A 264 8.10 4.94 18.58
N ALA A 265 8.28 4.32 17.41
CA ALA A 265 9.57 3.82 16.95
C ALA A 265 10.15 4.72 15.85
N ALA A 266 11.48 4.83 15.76
CA ALA A 266 12.15 5.76 14.85
C ALA A 266 11.83 5.48 13.36
N ASP A 267 11.63 4.22 13.00
CA ASP A 267 11.24 3.77 11.66
C ASP A 267 9.74 3.99 11.34
N ARG A 268 8.95 4.41 12.33
CA ARG A 268 7.51 4.64 12.20
C ARG A 268 7.15 6.11 12.06
N VAL A 269 8.02 7.03 12.50
CA VAL A 269 7.71 8.46 12.49
C VAL A 269 7.34 8.94 11.10
N GLY A 270 6.08 9.35 10.92
CA GLY A 270 5.54 9.78 9.64
C GLY A 270 5.46 8.65 8.62
N ALA A 271 5.14 7.44 9.06
CA ALA A 271 4.83 6.31 8.19
C ALA A 271 3.48 6.52 7.47
N HIS A 272 3.44 6.07 6.22
CA HIS A 272 2.28 6.11 5.35
C HIS A 272 1.89 4.71 4.90
N HIS A 273 0.61 4.53 4.63
CA HIS A 273 0.16 3.46 3.74
C HIS A 273 0.38 3.90 2.30
N ALA A 274 0.83 2.99 1.45
CA ALA A 274 0.88 3.23 0.01
C ALA A 274 -0.41 2.75 -0.66
N ALA A 275 -1.13 3.65 -1.32
CA ALA A 275 -2.21 3.30 -2.23
C ALA A 275 -1.69 3.35 -3.67
N ALA A 276 -1.56 2.18 -4.30
CA ALA A 276 -1.06 2.04 -5.66
C ALA A 276 -2.05 1.25 -6.51
N GLN A 277 -1.58 0.50 -7.48
CA GLN A 277 -2.43 -0.21 -8.41
C GLN A 277 -2.96 -1.51 -7.81
N MET A 278 -4.21 -1.83 -8.10
CA MET A 278 -4.83 -3.12 -7.81
C MET A 278 -5.35 -3.73 -9.10
N ARG A 279 -5.29 -5.06 -9.19
CA ARG A 279 -5.86 -5.82 -10.31
C ARG A 279 -7.04 -6.63 -9.84
N ALA A 280 -8.18 -6.49 -10.51
CA ALA A 280 -9.29 -7.40 -10.39
C ALA A 280 -9.33 -8.34 -11.61
N SER A 281 -9.49 -9.64 -11.38
CA SER A 281 -9.71 -10.64 -12.42
C SER A 281 -10.98 -11.43 -12.10
N CYS A 282 -12.06 -11.19 -12.85
CA CYS A 282 -13.39 -11.70 -12.52
C CYS A 282 -13.92 -12.73 -13.52
N ARG A 283 -14.80 -13.60 -13.02
CA ARG A 283 -15.44 -14.71 -13.75
C ARG A 283 -16.86 -15.00 -13.25
#